data_AF-A0A917D3G2-F1
#
_entry.id   AF-A0A917D3G2-F1
#
_cell.length_a   1.000
_cell.length_b   1.000
_cell.length_c   1.000
_cell.angle_alpha   90.00
_cell.angle_beta   90.00
_cell.angle_gamma   90.00
#
_symmetry.space_group_name_H-M   'P 1'
#
loop_
_entity.id
_entity.type
_entity.pdbx_description
1 polymer ?
#
loop_
_entity_poly.entity_id
_entity_poly.type
_entity_poly.pdbx_seq_one_letter_code
_entity_poly.pdbx_strand_id
1 'polypeptide(L)'
;MTELLDPRNDFVFKRVFGSEDNKDVLLAFLNRTFKESGEPPLAEITLLNPYTDKDAPLDKQSIFDIWAKTATGELINVEMCYHQHSELFLFAK
;
A
#
# COMPACT_ATOMS: atom_id res chain seq x y z
N MET A 1 18.79 -21.53 3.69
CA MET A 1 18.04 -20.75 4.71
C MET A 1 17.23 -19.74 3.94
N THR A 2 15.91 -19.85 3.93
CA THR A 2 15.02 -18.83 3.35
C THR A 2 15.05 -17.62 4.28
N GLU A 3 15.79 -16.58 3.90
CA GLU A 3 15.66 -15.29 4.56
C GLU A 3 14.24 -14.78 4.31
N LEU A 4 13.49 -14.56 5.38
CA LEU A 4 12.20 -13.89 5.32
C LEU A 4 12.47 -12.44 4.92
N LEU A 5 11.87 -11.99 3.84
CA LEU A 5 11.96 -10.61 3.41
C LEU A 5 11.27 -9.71 4.47
N ASP A 6 11.99 -8.73 4.98
CA ASP A 6 11.43 -7.75 5.92
C ASP A 6 10.32 -6.96 5.19
N PRO A 7 9.06 -6.99 5.65
CA PRO A 7 7.97 -6.22 5.03
C PRO A 7 8.18 -4.70 5.12
N ARG A 8 9.10 -4.22 5.99
CA ARG A 8 9.57 -2.84 6.00
C ARG A 8 10.33 -2.48 4.74
N ASN A 9 10.85 -3.46 4.01
CA ASN A 9 11.43 -3.22 2.71
C ASN A 9 10.34 -2.71 1.76
N ASP A 10 10.50 -1.48 1.28
CA ASP A 10 9.56 -0.82 0.37
C ASP A 10 9.23 -1.65 -0.88
N PHE A 11 10.17 -2.48 -1.34
CA PHE A 11 9.92 -3.43 -2.43
C PHE A 11 8.88 -4.48 -2.05
N VAL A 12 8.97 -5.04 -0.85
CA VAL A 12 8.04 -6.05 -0.35
C VAL A 12 6.67 -5.41 -0.14
N PHE A 13 6.63 -4.21 0.44
CA PHE A 13 5.42 -3.43 0.59
C PHE A 13 4.71 -3.20 -0.77
N LYS A 14 5.43 -2.67 -1.77
CA LYS A 14 4.88 -2.44 -3.11
C LYS A 14 4.44 -3.73 -3.81
N ARG A 15 5.17 -4.82 -3.63
CA ARG A 15 4.80 -6.13 -4.18
C ARG A 15 3.51 -6.68 -3.57
N VAL A 16 3.32 -6.49 -2.26
CA VAL A 16 2.15 -7.01 -1.54
C VAL A 16 0.92 -6.14 -1.76
N PHE A 17 1.07 -4.81 -1.75
CA PHE A 17 -0.07 -3.90 -1.76
C PHE A 17 -0.27 -3.16 -3.08
N GLY A 18 0.78 -3.06 -3.91
CA GLY A 18 0.79 -2.23 -5.11
C GLY A 18 0.56 -2.99 -6.41
N SER A 19 0.50 -4.33 -6.41
CA SER A 19 0.26 -5.08 -7.65
C SER A 19 -1.24 -5.27 -7.92
N GLU A 20 -1.62 -5.32 -9.20
CA GLU A 20 -3.01 -5.65 -9.59
C GLU A 20 -3.44 -7.03 -9.09
N ASP A 21 -2.53 -8.01 -9.10
CA ASP A 21 -2.79 -9.38 -8.63
C ASP A 21 -3.10 -9.46 -7.14
N ASN A 22 -2.64 -8.49 -6.34
CA ASN A 22 -2.84 -8.43 -4.88
C ASN A 22 -3.73 -7.24 -4.45
N LYS A 23 -4.53 -6.68 -5.37
CA LYS A 23 -5.37 -5.52 -5.08
C LYS A 23 -6.40 -5.79 -3.98
N ASP A 24 -6.84 -7.04 -3.84
CA ASP A 24 -7.72 -7.50 -2.77
C ASP A 24 -7.06 -7.39 -1.39
N VAL A 25 -5.75 -7.63 -1.29
CA VAL A 25 -4.97 -7.45 -0.06
C VAL A 25 -4.97 -5.98 0.37
N LEU A 26 -4.74 -5.07 -0.56
CA LEU A 26 -4.84 -3.63 -0.27
C LEU A 26 -6.25 -3.22 0.12
N LEU A 27 -7.27 -3.69 -0.60
CA LEU A 27 -8.67 -3.39 -0.28
C LEU A 27 -9.06 -3.87 1.13
N ALA A 28 -8.64 -5.09 1.50
CA ALA A 28 -8.89 -5.64 2.83
C ALA A 28 -8.18 -4.83 3.92
N PHE A 29 -6.94 -4.41 3.67
CA PHE A 29 -6.18 -3.55 4.57
C PHE A 29 -6.87 -2.19 4.76
N LEU A 30 -7.20 -1.49 3.68
CA LEU A 30 -7.88 -0.19 3.74
C LEU A 30 -9.21 -0.30 4.48
N ASN A 31 -10.00 -1.34 4.21
CA ASN A 31 -11.25 -1.58 4.93
C ASN A 31 -11.05 -1.77 6.44
N ARG A 32 -9.93 -2.35 6.87
CA ARG A 32 -9.60 -2.46 8.30
C ARG A 32 -9.31 -1.09 8.90
N THR A 33 -8.47 -0.30 8.23
CA THR A 33 -8.12 1.08 8.66
C THR A 33 -9.34 1.99 8.69
N PHE A 34 -10.18 1.96 7.64
CA PHE A 34 -11.41 2.76 7.55
C PHE A 34 -12.36 2.42 8.70
N LYS A 35 -12.53 1.12 9.00
CA LYS A 35 -13.33 0.68 10.13
C LYS A 35 -12.81 1.21 11.47
N GLU A 36 -11.49 1.26 11.68
CA GLU A 36 -10.88 1.79 12.91
C GLU A 36 -11.04 3.32 13.01
N SER A 37 -11.11 4.02 11.88
CA SER A 37 -11.38 5.45 11.79
C SER A 37 -12.87 5.82 11.79
N GLY A 38 -13.78 4.84 11.78
CA GLY A 38 -15.24 5.06 11.72
C GLY A 38 -15.78 5.40 10.32
N GLU A 39 -14.97 5.21 9.29
CA GLU A 39 -15.32 5.43 7.89
C GLU A 39 -16.08 4.23 7.30
N PRO A 40 -16.95 4.44 6.29
CA PRO A 40 -17.64 3.35 5.61
C PRO A 40 -16.66 2.46 4.82
N PRO A 41 -16.96 1.15 4.64
CA PRO A 41 -16.09 0.27 3.89
C PRO A 41 -16.07 0.61 2.39
N LEU A 42 -14.92 0.41 1.78
CA LEU A 42 -14.68 0.49 0.34
C LEU A 42 -15.16 -0.80 -0.33
N ALA A 43 -16.04 -0.66 -1.34
CA ALA A 43 -16.51 -1.78 -2.15
C ALA A 43 -15.47 -2.23 -3.19
N GLU A 44 -14.76 -1.27 -3.77
CA GLU A 44 -13.73 -1.51 -4.78
C GLU A 44 -12.69 -0.38 -4.75
N ILE A 45 -11.52 -0.70 -5.29
CA ILE A 45 -10.46 0.26 -5.59
C ILE A 45 -9.86 -0.03 -6.97
N THR A 46 -9.32 1.02 -7.58
CA THR A 46 -8.48 0.95 -8.79
C THR A 46 -7.09 1.47 -8.45
N LEU A 47 -6.05 0.69 -8.66
CA LEU A 47 -4.67 1.18 -8.50
C LEU A 47 -4.34 2.13 -9.66
N LEU A 48 -3.76 3.28 -9.34
CA LEU A 48 -3.39 4.30 -10.31
C LEU A 48 -1.93 4.18 -10.74
N ASN A 49 -1.10 3.55 -9.91
CA ASN A 49 0.32 3.31 -10.16
C ASN A 49 0.68 1.86 -9.79
N PRO A 50 0.10 0.86 -10.49
CA PRO A 50 0.33 -0.54 -10.16
C PRO A 50 1.81 -0.91 -10.29
N TYR A 51 2.34 -1.53 -9.25
CA TYR A 51 3.69 -2.03 -9.15
C TYR A 51 3.89 -3.26 -10.04
N THR A 52 5.00 -3.30 -10.78
CA THR A 52 5.44 -4.47 -11.54
C THR A 52 6.85 -4.90 -11.14
N ASP A 53 7.23 -6.17 -11.35
CA ASP A 53 8.60 -6.64 -11.05
C ASP A 53 9.70 -5.88 -11.84
N LYS A 54 9.34 -5.14 -12.91
CA LYS A 54 10.27 -4.26 -13.65
C LYS A 54 10.67 -3.01 -12.87
N ASP A 55 9.88 -2.65 -11.85
CA ASP A 55 10.12 -1.52 -10.95
C ASP A 55 11.05 -1.90 -9.77
N ALA A 56 11.62 -3.12 -9.79
CA ALA A 56 12.67 -3.60 -8.87
C ALA A 56 14.02 -2.84 -9.07
N PRO A 57 14.89 -2.72 -8.05
CA PRO A 57 15.58 -1.48 -7.72
C PRO A 57 16.69 -1.09 -8.72
N LEU A 58 16.34 -0.20 -9.66
CA LEU A 58 17.24 0.78 -10.26
C LEU A 58 16.94 2.22 -9.82
N ASP A 59 15.80 2.46 -9.18
CA ASP A 59 15.31 3.82 -8.97
C ASP A 59 15.51 4.30 -7.53
N LYS A 60 16.51 5.18 -7.37
CA LYS A 60 16.77 5.96 -6.15
C LYS A 60 15.85 7.18 -6.10
N GLN A 61 14.55 6.98 -5.94
CA GLN A 61 13.67 8.11 -5.60
C GLN A 61 12.46 7.64 -4.80
N SER A 62 12.35 8.21 -3.61
CA SER A 62 11.33 7.97 -2.59
C SER A 62 9.95 8.47 -3.00
N ILE A 63 9.39 7.88 -4.04
CA ILE A 63 7.95 7.95 -4.37
C ILE A 63 7.39 6.59 -3.93
N PHE A 64 7.19 6.43 -2.62
CA PHE A 64 6.83 5.17 -1.95
C PHE A 64 5.33 5.03 -1.69
N ASP A 65 4.56 5.71 -2.52
CA ASP A 65 3.13 5.94 -2.37
C ASP A 65 2.36 4.99 -3.30
N ILE A 66 1.39 4.25 -2.77
CA ILE A 66 0.41 3.53 -3.59
C ILE A 66 -0.84 4.41 -3.71
N TRP A 67 -1.16 4.81 -4.93
CA TRP A 67 -2.35 5.59 -5.23
C TRP A 67 -3.48 4.66 -5.65
N ALA A 68 -4.60 4.75 -4.93
CA ALA A 68 -5.82 4.05 -5.25
C ALA A 68 -6.97 5.04 -5.47
N LYS A 69 -7.92 4.67 -6.32
CA LYS A 69 -9.17 5.40 -6.54
C LYS A 69 -10.36 4.55 -6.11
N THR A 70 -11.27 5.10 -5.33
CA THR A 70 -12.50 4.42 -4.89
C THR A 70 -13.56 4.40 -6.00
N ALA A 71 -14.63 3.63 -5.81
CA ALA A 71 -15.83 3.64 -6.67
C ALA A 71 -16.47 5.03 -6.83
N THR A 72 -16.44 5.83 -5.76
CA THR A 72 -16.97 7.20 -5.71
C THR A 72 -16.04 8.21 -6.39
N GLY A 73 -14.83 7.77 -6.74
CA GLY A 73 -13.82 8.56 -7.44
C GLY A 73 -12.86 9.31 -6.53
N GLU A 74 -12.92 9.08 -5.23
CA GLU A 74 -11.99 9.62 -4.24
C GLU A 74 -10.61 8.99 -4.42
N LEU A 75 -9.57 9.79 -4.20
CA LEU A 75 -8.18 9.34 -4.27
C LEU A 75 -7.70 9.03 -2.86
N ILE A 76 -7.04 7.89 -2.72
CA ILE A 76 -6.40 7.45 -1.49
C ILE A 76 -4.91 7.33 -1.77
N ASN A 77 -4.10 8.07 -1.03
CA ASN A 77 -2.65 7.86 -1.02
C ASN A 77 -2.27 6.96 0.16
N VAL A 78 -1.59 5.85 -0.12
CA VAL A 78 -1.13 4.90 0.88
C VAL A 78 0.38 4.97 1.01
N GLU A 79 0.84 5.49 2.15
CA GLU A 79 2.25 5.75 2.43
C GLU A 79 2.76 4.81 3.54
N MET A 80 3.95 4.22 3.36
CA MET A 80 4.65 3.52 4.44
C MET A 80 5.60 4.51 5.15
N CYS A 81 5.34 4.76 6.44
CA CYS A 81 6.12 5.70 7.24
C CYS A 81 6.93 4.98 8.33
N TYR A 82 8.20 5.35 8.49
CA TYR A 82 9.03 4.98 9.63
C TYR A 82 8.87 6.03 10.74
N HIS A 83 8.23 5.68 11.86
CA HIS A 83 8.24 6.53 13.05
C HIS A 83 9.36 6.10 14.02
N GLN A 84 9.96 7.06 14.76
CA GLN A 84 11.16 6.83 15.59
C GLN A 84 11.01 5.78 16.71
N HIS A 85 9.81 5.29 16.96
CA HIS A 85 9.54 4.09 17.75
C HIS A 85 9.06 3.01 16.78
N SER A 86 9.95 2.10 16.35
CA SER A 86 9.83 0.73 15.76
C SER A 86 8.52 0.17 15.13
N GLU A 87 7.45 0.94 15.02
CA GLU A 87 6.11 0.59 14.58
C GLU A 87 5.89 1.14 13.17
N LEU A 88 5.37 0.27 12.31
CA LEU A 88 4.99 0.63 10.95
C LEU A 88 3.59 1.22 11.00
N PHE A 89 3.43 2.43 10.47
CA PHE A 89 2.12 3.02 10.27
C PHE A 89 1.90 3.22 8.78
N LEU A 90 0.76 2.74 8.31
CA LEU A 90 0.26 3.03 6.97
C LEU A 90 -0.82 4.09 7.10
N PHE A 91 -0.63 5.21 6.40
CA PHE A 91 -1.62 6.27 6.35
C PHE A 91 -2.30 6.25 5.00
N ALA A 92 -3.63 6.21 5.02
CA ALA A 92 -4.48 6.55 3.90
C ALA A 92 -4.83 8.04 4.04
N LYS A 93 -4.34 8.89 3.14
CA LYS A 93 -4.73 10.30 3.04
C LYS A 93 -5.65 10.54 1.86
#